data_AF-A0A9P5NVD5-F1
#
_entry.id   AF-A0A9P5NVD5-F1
#
_cell.length_a   1.000
_cell.length_b   1.000
_cell.length_c   1.000
_cell.angle_alpha   90.00
_cell.angle_beta   90.00
_cell.angle_gamma   90.00
#
_symmetry.space_group_name_H-M   'P 1'
#
loop_
_entity.id
_entity.type
_entity.pdbx_description
1 polymer ?
#
loop_
_entity_poly.entity_id
_entity_poly.type
_entity_poly.pdbx_seq_one_letter_code
_entity_poly.pdbx_strand_id
1 'polypeptide(L)'
;MTTDAQGNTHMRVTELTLRDLARLLGSGRGGDSRISRQHPHVNDDGEDDEDYMTDDDDMYSHHQRTRSRPLFPPVTEPQKEGLELLASGDFGRVGVKNRTRRNRRNIARTVLNQGKKSVSLSSREDVLTNLVPNTNGTTVATYDANMYTAQFSGDSSFYYTCAQDFKLHIFDMRAPLKPELTPSGSSRRAIRDDVSLTTRMPIRKVVQGHPGRWTITDANLSPDNERLIYSSITPTVYMTSTSPDGSSAQIPIPFSDPTSRHTPYFGYGDSFGIWSCRFSADGNEVVAGGSGKIFVYDLLANKRTVKISAHTDDVNSCCWADTASGNVLVSASDDTFIKVWDRRSLGESRKPSGVLVGHTEGITYVSAKGDGRYVISNGKDQALRLWDLRKMRSSSEFDEIERDRTYYGIAEFDYRYPYYPEPNYPAHPKDCSVMTYRGHSVLRTLIRCHFSPVETTGSQYIYSGSADGKVHIWSLDGRIVQVLDRSKTLPATFSPSGREPEPPSGMRIQSCVRDVSWHSQEPVIMSAGWENAHGGTVIARHEFKGLLKLPGGLEDWVERQRQEESEDDSSAPRRSARLRAAAQGHAQHMPGSFYEPDEDDEDF
;
A
#
# COMPACT_ATOMS: atom_id res chain seq x y z
N MET A 1 4.66 -38.40 -50.84
CA MET A 1 3.20 -38.28 -51.05
C MET A 1 2.99 -38.09 -52.54
N THR A 2 2.13 -38.89 -53.16
CA THR A 2 1.73 -38.71 -54.57
C THR A 2 0.22 -38.80 -54.64
N THR A 3 -0.41 -37.76 -55.21
CA THR A 3 -1.85 -37.65 -55.46
C THR A 3 -2.16 -38.17 -56.85
N ASP A 4 -3.23 -38.95 -56.99
CA ASP A 4 -3.76 -39.30 -58.30
C ASP A 4 -4.76 -38.24 -58.81
N ALA A 5 -5.16 -38.39 -60.07
CA ALA A 5 -6.01 -37.44 -60.79
C ALA A 5 -7.47 -37.39 -60.29
N GLN A 6 -7.82 -38.12 -59.23
CA GLN A 6 -9.09 -38.01 -58.53
C GLN A 6 -8.94 -37.45 -57.10
N GLY A 7 -7.73 -37.01 -56.73
CA GLY A 7 -7.49 -36.24 -55.52
C GLY A 7 -7.39 -37.07 -54.24
N ASN A 8 -7.27 -38.39 -54.32
CA ASN A 8 -7.09 -39.22 -53.14
C ASN A 8 -5.60 -39.47 -52.83
N THR A 9 -5.15 -38.99 -51.67
CA THR A 9 -3.82 -39.25 -51.12
C THR A 9 -3.81 -40.55 -50.33
N HIS A 10 -3.08 -41.57 -50.82
CA HIS A 10 -2.77 -42.77 -50.04
C HIS A 10 -1.40 -42.63 -49.35
N MET A 11 -1.37 -42.76 -48.02
CA MET A 11 -0.12 -42.88 -47.25
C MET A 11 0.31 -44.36 -47.21
N ARG A 12 1.54 -44.66 -47.66
CA ARG A 12 2.19 -45.95 -47.42
C ARG A 12 2.67 -45.99 -45.96
N VAL A 13 2.14 -46.94 -45.19
CA VAL A 13 2.55 -47.19 -43.80
C VAL A 13 3.72 -48.17 -43.81
N THR A 14 4.93 -47.66 -43.69
CA THR A 14 6.06 -48.42 -43.15
C THR A 14 6.93 -47.43 -42.37
N GLU A 15 7.16 -47.75 -41.09
CA GLU A 15 8.01 -47.06 -40.10
C GLU A 15 7.31 -46.00 -39.22
N LEU A 16 6.46 -46.48 -38.29
CA LEU A 16 6.07 -45.74 -37.08
C LEU A 16 6.99 -46.18 -35.92
N THR A 17 7.52 -45.22 -35.18
CA THR A 17 8.40 -45.48 -34.03
C THR A 17 7.59 -45.65 -32.74
N LEU A 18 8.18 -46.29 -31.72
CA LEU A 18 7.56 -46.52 -30.40
C LEU A 18 7.10 -45.23 -29.69
N ARG A 19 7.63 -44.05 -30.07
CA ARG A 19 7.19 -42.74 -29.55
C ARG A 19 5.88 -42.26 -30.18
N ASP A 20 5.59 -42.66 -31.41
CA ASP A 20 4.35 -42.30 -32.11
C ASP A 20 3.16 -43.14 -31.61
N LEU A 21 3.43 -44.37 -31.18
CA LEU A 21 2.46 -45.28 -30.55
C LEU A 21 2.01 -44.80 -29.15
N ALA A 22 2.90 -44.14 -28.40
CA ALA A 22 2.58 -43.57 -27.08
C ALA A 22 1.68 -42.32 -27.16
N ARG A 23 1.74 -41.55 -28.25
CA ARG A 23 0.84 -40.41 -28.49
C ARG A 23 -0.56 -40.85 -28.96
N LEU A 24 -0.67 -42.00 -29.61
CA LEU A 24 -1.94 -42.55 -30.11
C LEU A 24 -2.82 -43.22 -29.04
N LEU A 25 -2.25 -43.62 -27.89
CA LEU A 25 -2.96 -44.31 -26.82
C LEU A 25 -3.40 -43.41 -25.65
N GLY A 26 -3.00 -42.13 -25.65
CA GLY A 26 -3.27 -41.19 -24.54
C GLY A 26 -4.56 -40.38 -24.63
N SER A 27 -5.25 -40.40 -25.76
CA SER A 27 -6.47 -39.61 -25.99
C SER A 27 -7.60 -40.51 -26.49
N GLY A 28 -8.43 -41.02 -25.58
CA GLY A 28 -9.54 -41.89 -25.93
C GLY A 28 -10.52 -42.10 -24.78
N ARG A 29 -11.43 -41.13 -24.60
CA ARG A 29 -12.84 -41.22 -24.17
C ARG A 29 -13.24 -39.80 -23.75
N GLY A 30 -14.09 -39.05 -24.45
CA GLY A 30 -15.09 -39.31 -25.48
C GLY A 30 -16.15 -38.24 -25.21
N GLY A 31 -16.34 -37.25 -26.08
CA GLY A 31 -17.38 -37.28 -27.13
C GLY A 31 -18.63 -36.53 -26.60
N ASP A 32 -19.36 -35.71 -27.34
CA ASP A 32 -19.36 -35.46 -28.77
C ASP A 32 -20.09 -34.13 -29.05
N SER A 33 -19.73 -33.62 -30.22
CA SER A 33 -20.03 -32.40 -30.97
C SER A 33 -21.45 -31.80 -31.00
N ARG A 34 -21.47 -30.48 -31.23
CA ARG A 34 -22.12 -29.91 -32.42
C ARG A 34 -21.35 -28.72 -32.99
N ILE A 35 -21.08 -28.82 -34.29
CA ILE A 35 -20.32 -27.91 -35.16
C ILE A 35 -21.26 -26.80 -35.68
N SER A 36 -20.83 -25.54 -35.66
CA SER A 36 -21.16 -24.57 -36.73
C SER A 36 -20.27 -23.31 -36.72
N ARG A 37 -19.50 -23.18 -37.80
CA ARG A 37 -19.11 -21.99 -38.60
C ARG A 37 -18.72 -20.67 -37.92
N GLN A 38 -17.47 -20.29 -38.22
CA GLN A 38 -16.89 -18.95 -38.14
C GLN A 38 -17.67 -17.90 -38.95
N HIS A 39 -17.98 -16.76 -38.32
CA HIS A 39 -17.99 -15.41 -38.89
C HIS A 39 -17.93 -14.37 -37.74
N PRO A 40 -17.53 -13.11 -38.00
CA PRO A 40 -16.90 -12.24 -37.01
C PRO A 40 -17.91 -11.64 -36.04
N HIS A 41 -17.66 -11.80 -34.74
CA HIS A 41 -18.53 -11.24 -33.71
C HIS A 41 -18.31 -9.73 -33.56
N VAL A 42 -19.34 -9.01 -33.98
CA VAL A 42 -19.75 -7.71 -33.46
C VAL A 42 -20.25 -7.97 -32.04
N ASN A 43 -19.60 -7.36 -31.04
CA ASN A 43 -20.12 -7.34 -29.68
C ASN A 43 -20.96 -6.06 -29.52
N ASP A 44 -22.23 -6.19 -29.87
CA ASP A 44 -23.33 -5.56 -29.15
C ASP A 44 -23.75 -6.56 -28.06
N ASP A 45 -24.53 -6.10 -27.09
CA ASP A 45 -24.97 -6.78 -25.86
C ASP A 45 -24.17 -6.35 -24.62
N GLY A 46 -24.56 -5.17 -24.12
CA GLY A 46 -24.63 -4.96 -22.68
C GLY A 46 -25.82 -5.73 -22.09
N GLU A 47 -25.80 -5.86 -20.76
CA GLU A 47 -26.74 -6.63 -19.92
C GLU A 47 -26.37 -8.11 -19.79
N ASP A 48 -25.45 -8.40 -18.85
CA ASP A 48 -25.49 -9.54 -17.92
C ASP A 48 -24.25 -9.50 -17.01
N ASP A 49 -24.27 -8.64 -15.99
CA ASP A 49 -23.25 -8.57 -14.92
C ASP A 49 -23.94 -8.61 -13.53
N GLU A 50 -24.96 -9.46 -13.39
CA GLU A 50 -25.79 -9.57 -12.18
C GLU A 50 -25.57 -10.87 -11.36
N ASP A 51 -24.47 -11.60 -11.58
CA ASP A 51 -24.13 -12.78 -10.78
C ASP A 51 -22.72 -12.68 -10.19
N TYR A 52 -22.58 -11.85 -9.16
CA TYR A 52 -21.37 -11.84 -8.36
C TYR A 52 -21.77 -12.06 -6.88
N MET A 53 -21.26 -13.15 -6.30
CA MET A 53 -21.37 -13.59 -4.89
C MET A 53 -22.72 -14.17 -4.46
N THR A 54 -23.07 -15.31 -5.05
CA THR A 54 -23.73 -16.36 -4.27
C THR A 54 -23.03 -17.68 -4.59
N ASP A 55 -22.73 -18.44 -3.54
CA ASP A 55 -22.21 -19.81 -3.53
C ASP A 55 -20.68 -19.99 -3.77
N ASP A 56 -19.94 -20.19 -2.67
CA ASP A 56 -19.17 -21.43 -2.43
C ASP A 56 -18.18 -21.26 -1.27
N ASP A 57 -18.68 -21.52 -0.06
CA ASP A 57 -17.93 -21.64 1.20
C ASP A 57 -16.82 -22.73 1.15
N ASP A 58 -16.87 -23.66 0.19
CA ASP A 58 -16.01 -24.85 0.15
C ASP A 58 -14.69 -24.66 -0.63
N MET A 59 -14.52 -23.57 -1.39
CA MET A 59 -13.34 -23.35 -2.26
C MET A 59 -12.13 -22.74 -1.54
N TYR A 60 -12.26 -22.31 -0.28
CA TYR A 60 -11.16 -21.74 0.50
C TYR A 60 -10.34 -22.79 1.28
N SER A 61 -10.76 -24.05 1.26
CA SER A 61 -10.19 -25.14 2.08
C SER A 61 -9.06 -25.93 1.40
N HIS A 62 -8.90 -25.87 0.07
CA HIS A 62 -7.94 -26.73 -0.64
C HIS A 62 -6.59 -26.06 -0.88
N HIS A 63 -5.77 -26.03 0.18
CA HIS A 63 -4.32 -25.92 0.02
C HIS A 63 -3.74 -27.21 -0.59
N GLN A 64 -3.53 -27.23 -1.90
CA GLN A 64 -2.48 -28.10 -2.44
C GLN A 64 -1.14 -27.57 -1.93
N ARG A 65 -0.55 -28.30 -0.99
CA ARG A 65 0.85 -28.16 -0.58
C ARG A 65 1.76 -28.45 -1.77
N THR A 66 2.03 -27.46 -2.61
CA THR A 66 3.23 -27.50 -3.43
C THR A 66 4.37 -26.91 -2.61
N ARG A 67 5.33 -27.76 -2.25
CA ARG A 67 6.67 -27.32 -1.85
C ARG A 67 7.29 -26.65 -3.07
N SER A 68 7.02 -25.37 -3.29
CA SER A 68 7.52 -24.64 -4.45
C SER A 68 8.46 -23.53 -4.01
N ARG A 69 9.55 -23.38 -4.77
CA ARG A 69 10.38 -22.18 -4.73
C ARG A 69 9.49 -20.95 -4.96
N PRO A 70 9.82 -19.79 -4.39
CA PRO A 70 9.07 -18.57 -4.70
C PRO A 70 9.08 -18.35 -6.21
N LEU A 71 7.89 -18.15 -6.80
CA LEU A 71 7.68 -17.95 -8.25
C LEU A 71 8.64 -16.87 -8.79
N PHE A 72 8.81 -15.81 -8.01
CA PHE A 72 9.78 -14.76 -8.25
C PHE A 72 10.72 -14.65 -7.05
N PRO A 73 12.03 -14.87 -7.23
CA PRO A 73 12.99 -14.70 -6.15
C PRO A 73 13.03 -13.23 -5.69
N PRO A 74 13.15 -12.98 -4.38
CA PRO A 74 13.24 -11.61 -3.88
C PRO A 74 14.54 -10.95 -4.34
N VAL A 75 14.46 -9.65 -4.63
CA VAL A 75 15.63 -8.83 -4.96
C VAL A 75 16.41 -8.55 -3.67
N THR A 76 17.57 -9.20 -3.51
CA THR A 76 18.45 -9.05 -2.35
C THR A 76 19.53 -7.99 -2.56
N GLU A 77 19.99 -7.83 -3.80
CA GLU A 77 21.01 -6.87 -4.19
C GLU A 77 20.38 -5.61 -4.79
N PRO A 78 20.93 -4.41 -4.52
CA PRO A 78 20.41 -3.18 -5.07
C PRO A 78 20.61 -3.13 -6.58
N GLN A 79 19.53 -2.86 -7.33
CA GLN A 79 19.60 -2.75 -8.78
C GLN A 79 20.17 -1.39 -9.19
N LYS A 80 20.83 -1.37 -10.35
CA LYS A 80 21.53 -0.19 -10.86
C LYS A 80 20.55 0.96 -11.12
N GLU A 81 19.41 0.67 -11.74
CA GLU A 81 18.37 1.63 -12.09
C GLU A 81 17.82 2.33 -10.85
N GLY A 82 17.56 1.55 -9.78
CA GLY A 82 17.08 2.10 -8.52
C GLY A 82 18.15 2.89 -7.74
N LEU A 83 19.43 2.54 -7.87
CA LEU A 83 20.53 3.35 -7.33
C LEU A 83 20.68 4.68 -8.07
N GLU A 84 20.51 4.69 -9.40
CA GLU A 84 20.47 5.92 -10.21
C GLU A 84 19.30 6.82 -9.83
N LEU A 85 18.11 6.24 -9.55
CA LEU A 85 16.95 6.98 -9.05
C LEU A 85 17.20 7.62 -7.68
N LEU A 86 17.84 6.89 -6.76
CA LEU A 86 18.24 7.46 -5.47
C LEU A 86 19.25 8.61 -5.69
N ALA A 87 20.21 8.43 -6.59
CA ALA A 87 21.23 9.44 -6.89
C ALA A 87 20.70 10.67 -7.64
N SER A 88 19.55 10.57 -8.33
CA SER A 88 19.01 11.66 -9.15
C SER A 88 18.57 12.89 -8.35
N GLY A 89 18.26 12.70 -7.06
CA GLY A 89 17.71 13.75 -6.20
C GLY A 89 16.21 14.01 -6.39
N ASP A 90 15.55 13.26 -7.28
CA ASP A 90 14.09 13.35 -7.47
C ASP A 90 13.31 12.76 -6.26
N PHE A 91 13.99 11.90 -5.47
CA PHE A 91 13.43 11.15 -4.34
C PHE A 91 14.22 11.42 -3.05
N GLY A 92 13.89 12.53 -2.39
CA GLY A 92 14.48 12.93 -1.12
C GLY A 92 16.01 13.10 -1.13
N ARG A 93 16.59 13.47 0.01
CA ARG A 93 18.05 13.68 0.10
C ARG A 93 18.79 12.39 0.47
N VAL A 94 19.66 11.88 -0.41
CA VAL A 94 20.51 10.69 -0.13
C VAL A 94 21.68 10.97 0.82
N GLY A 95 21.99 12.24 1.09
CA GLY A 95 23.21 12.70 1.77
C GLY A 95 23.50 12.08 3.15
N VAL A 96 22.49 11.59 3.87
CA VAL A 96 22.66 10.98 5.20
C VAL A 96 23.08 9.50 5.12
N LYS A 97 22.77 8.77 4.04
CA LYS A 97 23.00 7.31 3.92
C LYS A 97 24.48 6.93 3.76
N ASN A 98 25.31 7.80 3.18
CA ASN A 98 26.74 7.52 2.96
C ASN A 98 27.64 7.85 4.17
N ARG A 99 27.24 8.77 5.06
CA ARG A 99 28.04 9.08 6.28
C ARG A 99 27.83 8.04 7.39
N THR A 100 26.66 7.42 7.46
CA THR A 100 26.32 6.43 8.50
C THR A 100 26.88 5.04 8.21
N ARG A 101 27.03 4.64 6.93
CA ARG A 101 27.68 3.37 6.58
C ARG A 101 29.15 3.29 7.00
N ARG A 102 29.86 4.42 7.03
CA ARG A 102 31.28 4.48 7.46
C ARG A 102 31.45 4.54 8.99
N ASN A 103 30.39 4.88 9.73
CA ASN A 103 30.41 5.01 11.18
C ASN A 103 29.23 4.24 11.81
N ARG A 104 29.32 2.91 11.79
CA ARG A 104 28.55 2.11 12.76
C ARG A 104 29.10 2.38 14.16
N ARG A 105 28.47 3.31 14.88
CA ARG A 105 28.14 3.24 16.32
C ARG A 105 27.53 4.58 16.77
N ASN A 106 26.30 4.48 17.26
CA ASN A 106 25.50 5.50 17.96
C ASN A 106 24.89 6.63 17.11
N ILE A 107 23.67 6.35 16.65
CA ILE A 107 22.69 7.36 16.19
C ILE A 107 22.47 8.43 17.27
N ALA A 108 22.42 8.05 18.56
CA ALA A 108 22.35 8.97 19.70
C ALA A 108 23.51 9.99 19.72
N ARG A 109 24.72 9.56 19.38
CA ARG A 109 25.90 10.44 19.29
C ARG A 109 25.85 11.35 18.05
N THR A 110 25.13 10.94 17.00
CA THR A 110 24.89 11.79 15.82
C THR A 110 23.92 12.92 16.15
N VAL A 111 22.83 12.61 16.86
CA VAL A 111 21.86 13.59 17.38
C VAL A 111 22.49 14.53 18.41
N LEU A 112 23.30 14.01 19.34
CA LEU A 112 24.00 14.82 20.35
C LEU A 112 25.13 15.70 19.78
N ASN A 113 25.87 15.21 18.79
CA ASN A 113 26.92 16.01 18.14
C ASN A 113 26.37 17.07 17.18
N GLN A 114 25.11 16.94 16.75
CA GLN A 114 24.40 17.98 15.99
C GLN A 114 24.07 19.19 16.87
N GLY A 115 23.86 19.02 18.18
CA GLY A 115 23.68 20.14 19.12
C GLY A 115 24.95 20.97 19.38
N LYS A 116 26.13 20.46 19.00
CA LYS A 116 27.43 21.12 19.24
C LYS A 116 28.03 21.79 18.01
N LYS A 117 27.40 21.68 16.83
CA LYS A 117 27.85 22.38 15.62
C LYS A 117 26.85 23.47 15.28
N SER A 118 27.26 24.72 15.45
CA SER A 118 26.60 25.81 14.73
C SER A 118 26.76 25.55 13.23
N VAL A 119 25.67 25.76 12.49
CA VAL A 119 25.47 25.67 11.03
C VAL A 119 24.76 24.41 10.51
N SER A 120 23.54 24.69 10.02
CA SER A 120 22.55 23.91 9.25
C SER A 120 21.56 23.09 10.07
N LEU A 121 20.36 23.65 10.27
CA LEU A 121 19.15 22.97 10.72
C LEU A 121 18.91 21.76 9.77
N SER A 122 19.19 20.54 10.24
CA SER A 122 18.83 19.32 9.50
C SER A 122 17.33 19.36 9.24
N SER A 123 16.89 19.16 7.99
CA SER A 123 15.46 19.09 7.69
C SER A 123 14.85 17.89 8.42
N ARG A 124 13.61 18.01 8.90
CA ARG A 124 12.88 16.90 9.58
C ARG A 124 12.93 15.59 8.79
N GLU A 125 12.91 15.69 7.46
CA GLU A 125 13.13 14.62 6.50
C GLU A 125 14.40 13.80 6.81
N ASP A 126 15.55 14.44 7.05
CA ASP A 126 16.84 13.76 7.28
C ASP A 126 16.81 12.83 8.51
N VAL A 127 16.00 13.17 9.51
CA VAL A 127 15.85 12.42 10.77
C VAL A 127 14.90 11.24 10.58
N LEU A 128 13.74 11.48 9.95
CA LEU A 128 12.65 10.51 9.87
C LEU A 128 12.78 9.54 8.68
N THR A 129 13.58 9.86 7.66
CA THR A 129 13.74 9.04 6.45
C THR A 129 14.17 7.59 6.73
N ASN A 130 14.86 7.32 7.84
CA ASN A 130 15.32 5.98 8.19
C ASN A 130 14.43 5.27 9.23
N LEU A 131 13.37 5.93 9.71
CA LEU A 131 12.46 5.38 10.71
C LEU A 131 11.27 4.70 10.03
N VAL A 132 11.53 3.54 9.44
CA VAL A 132 10.50 2.72 8.79
C VAL A 132 9.75 1.90 9.86
N PRO A 133 8.42 1.97 9.96
CA PRO A 133 7.63 1.18 10.91
C PRO A 133 8.01 -0.30 10.85
N ASN A 134 8.17 -0.94 12.00
CA ASN A 134 8.71 -2.29 12.10
C ASN A 134 7.95 -3.20 13.07
N THR A 135 6.86 -2.74 13.68
CA THR A 135 5.96 -3.59 14.45
C THR A 135 4.92 -4.26 13.55
N ASN A 136 4.52 -5.49 13.91
CA ASN A 136 3.39 -6.17 13.26
C ASN A 136 2.04 -5.50 13.54
N GLY A 137 2.04 -4.47 14.40
CA GLY A 137 0.92 -3.58 14.64
C GLY A 137 0.05 -3.96 15.82
N THR A 138 -0.76 -3.01 16.26
CA THR A 138 -1.81 -3.18 17.25
C THR A 138 -3.16 -2.89 16.59
N THR A 139 -4.18 -3.70 16.88
CA THR A 139 -5.53 -3.46 16.39
C THR A 139 -6.11 -2.18 17.00
N VAL A 140 -6.66 -1.32 16.16
CA VAL A 140 -7.27 -0.04 16.58
C VAL A 140 -8.75 0.08 16.23
N ALA A 141 -9.22 -0.63 15.21
CA ALA A 141 -10.64 -0.74 14.88
C ALA A 141 -10.96 -2.09 14.23
N THR A 142 -12.19 -2.56 14.45
CA THR A 142 -12.75 -3.78 13.85
C THR A 142 -14.14 -3.46 13.30
N TYR A 143 -14.41 -3.94 12.10
CA TYR A 143 -15.64 -3.73 11.34
C TYR A 143 -16.21 -5.07 10.91
N ASP A 144 -17.53 -5.18 10.82
CA ASP A 144 -18.18 -6.37 10.24
C ASP A 144 -18.15 -6.36 8.70
N ALA A 145 -18.05 -5.18 8.08
CA ALA A 145 -18.00 -5.00 6.63
C ALA A 145 -16.55 -4.95 6.10
N ASN A 146 -16.37 -5.29 4.82
CA ASN A 146 -15.07 -5.16 4.14
C ASN A 146 -14.76 -3.70 3.79
N MET A 147 -13.55 -3.25 4.12
CA MET A 147 -13.11 -1.88 3.86
C MET A 147 -12.29 -1.81 2.56
N TYR A 148 -12.72 -0.98 1.61
CA TYR A 148 -12.05 -0.87 0.32
C TYR A 148 -11.02 0.26 0.27
N THR A 149 -11.26 1.32 1.04
CA THR A 149 -10.35 2.46 1.17
C THR A 149 -10.12 2.79 2.63
N ALA A 150 -8.87 3.02 3.02
CA ALA A 150 -8.53 3.43 4.36
C ALA A 150 -7.24 4.26 4.34
N GLN A 151 -7.38 5.58 4.46
CA GLN A 151 -6.31 6.54 4.19
C GLN A 151 -6.27 7.68 5.23
N PHE A 152 -5.08 8.21 5.45
CA PHE A 152 -4.89 9.46 6.20
C PHE A 152 -5.31 10.66 5.33
N SER A 153 -5.71 11.75 5.98
CA SER A 153 -5.71 13.07 5.35
C SER A 153 -4.30 13.49 4.96
N GLY A 154 -4.15 14.47 4.05
CA GLY A 154 -2.83 14.90 3.59
C GLY A 154 -1.93 15.37 4.74
N ASP A 155 -2.52 16.04 5.74
CA ASP A 155 -1.83 16.47 6.97
C ASP A 155 -1.83 15.41 8.08
N SER A 156 -2.42 14.24 7.83
CA SER A 156 -2.65 13.15 8.79
C SER A 156 -3.41 13.55 10.06
N SER A 157 -4.18 14.64 10.02
CA SER A 157 -5.05 15.04 11.12
C SER A 157 -6.22 14.10 11.38
N PHE A 158 -6.70 13.42 10.36
CA PHE A 158 -7.74 12.43 10.48
C PHE A 158 -7.49 11.24 9.57
N TYR A 159 -8.17 10.15 9.86
CA TYR A 159 -8.13 8.92 9.08
C TYR A 159 -9.55 8.60 8.62
N TYR A 160 -9.75 8.31 7.35
CA TYR A 160 -11.07 8.01 6.80
C TYR A 160 -11.11 6.61 6.19
N THR A 161 -12.28 6.00 6.29
CA THR A 161 -12.50 4.61 5.86
C THR A 161 -13.82 4.52 5.11
N CYS A 162 -13.88 3.75 4.02
CA CYS A 162 -15.10 3.50 3.27
C CYS A 162 -15.35 2.00 3.07
N ALA A 163 -16.50 1.56 3.54
CA ALA A 163 -16.85 0.16 3.68
C ALA A 163 -17.86 -0.32 2.62
N GLN A 164 -17.99 -1.63 2.52
CA GLN A 164 -18.94 -2.33 1.66
C GLN A 164 -20.40 -1.98 1.96
N ASP A 165 -20.74 -1.72 3.22
CA ASP A 165 -22.09 -1.34 3.67
C ASP A 165 -22.43 0.14 3.42
N PHE A 166 -21.65 0.81 2.57
CA PHE A 166 -21.76 2.22 2.23
C PHE A 166 -21.58 3.17 3.42
N LYS A 167 -21.00 2.73 4.54
CA LYS A 167 -20.63 3.63 5.63
C LYS A 167 -19.25 4.22 5.43
N LEU A 168 -19.15 5.51 5.67
CA LEU A 168 -17.91 6.26 5.70
C LEU A 168 -17.67 6.73 7.14
N HIS A 169 -16.55 6.33 7.71
CA HIS A 169 -16.14 6.77 9.05
C HIS A 169 -14.92 7.66 8.93
N ILE A 170 -14.94 8.77 9.67
CA ILE A 170 -13.84 9.72 9.79
C ILE A 170 -13.42 9.74 11.25
N PHE A 171 -12.14 9.45 11.51
CA PHE A 171 -11.54 9.36 12.83
C PHE A 171 -10.58 10.53 13.07
N ASP A 172 -10.65 11.15 14.23
CA ASP A 172 -9.69 12.16 14.63
C ASP A 172 -8.37 11.48 15.07
N MET A 173 -7.27 11.83 14.42
CA MET A 173 -5.94 11.31 14.73
C MET A 173 -5.10 12.27 15.57
N ARG A 174 -5.58 13.50 15.80
CA ARG A 174 -4.94 14.46 16.72
C ARG A 174 -5.26 14.13 18.17
N ALA A 175 -6.40 13.49 18.41
CA ALA A 175 -6.78 13.01 19.72
C ALA A 175 -6.13 11.65 20.02
N PRO A 176 -5.68 11.40 21.27
CA PRO A 176 -5.08 10.12 21.64
C PRO A 176 -6.11 8.98 21.52
N LEU A 177 -5.61 7.77 21.24
CA LEU A 177 -6.42 6.57 21.24
C LEU A 177 -7.07 6.35 22.61
N LYS A 178 -8.36 6.00 22.61
CA LYS A 178 -9.08 5.66 23.84
C LYS A 178 -8.46 4.41 24.49
N PRO A 179 -8.45 4.33 25.84
CA PRO A 179 -7.91 3.18 26.55
C PRO A 179 -8.76 1.92 26.36
N GLU A 180 -10.08 2.08 26.29
CA GLU A 180 -11.04 0.99 26.12
C GLU A 180 -11.60 0.94 24.70
N LEU A 181 -11.94 -0.28 24.24
CA LEU A 181 -12.73 -0.48 23.03
C LEU A 181 -14.15 0.02 23.29
N THR A 182 -14.56 1.08 22.60
CA THR A 182 -15.94 1.54 22.65
C THR A 182 -16.69 1.00 21.44
N PRO A 183 -17.75 0.19 21.61
CA PRO A 183 -18.75 0.02 20.55
C PRO A 183 -19.29 1.40 20.19
N SER A 184 -19.52 1.71 18.92
CA SER A 184 -20.29 2.92 18.56
C SER A 184 -21.70 2.78 19.14
N GLY A 185 -21.97 3.45 20.28
CA GLY A 185 -23.31 3.42 20.89
C GLY A 185 -23.43 3.68 22.40
N SER A 186 -22.34 3.85 23.18
CA SER A 186 -22.46 3.92 24.65
C SER A 186 -22.70 5.32 25.26
N SER A 187 -22.88 6.37 24.44
CA SER A 187 -23.24 7.70 24.97
C SER A 187 -24.75 7.89 24.95
N ARG A 188 -25.36 8.14 26.12
CA ARG A 188 -26.83 8.32 26.33
C ARG A 188 -27.49 9.47 25.53
N ARG A 189 -26.73 10.20 24.71
CA ARG A 189 -27.23 11.26 23.80
C ARG A 189 -26.93 11.01 22.31
N ALA A 190 -26.23 9.93 21.96
CA ALA A 190 -26.04 9.52 20.58
C ALA A 190 -27.16 8.57 20.20
N ILE A 191 -28.04 9.04 19.32
CA ILE A 191 -29.13 8.28 18.72
C ILE A 191 -28.54 7.07 17.99
N ARG A 192 -28.92 5.87 18.42
CA ARG A 192 -29.20 4.64 17.62
C ARG A 192 -28.24 4.11 16.53
N ASP A 193 -27.01 4.60 16.34
CA ASP A 193 -26.26 4.30 15.11
C ASP A 193 -25.00 3.42 15.28
N ASP A 194 -25.03 2.29 14.57
CA ASP A 194 -23.94 1.38 14.14
C ASP A 194 -23.41 0.30 15.12
N VAL A 195 -24.02 -0.88 15.15
CA VAL A 195 -23.54 -2.07 15.90
C VAL A 195 -22.28 -2.69 15.26
N SER A 196 -21.92 -2.29 14.03
CA SER A 196 -20.91 -2.98 13.21
C SER A 196 -19.47 -2.47 13.34
N LEU A 197 -19.20 -1.51 14.24
CA LEU A 197 -17.87 -0.94 14.48
C LEU A 197 -17.50 -0.98 15.97
N THR A 198 -16.33 -1.54 16.25
CA THR A 198 -15.65 -1.39 17.56
C THR A 198 -14.29 -0.71 17.34
N THR A 199 -14.02 0.39 18.05
CA THR A 199 -12.82 1.19 17.81
C THR A 199 -12.24 1.83 19.07
N ARG A 200 -10.92 2.01 19.08
CA ARG A 200 -10.17 2.86 20.03
C ARG A 200 -9.95 4.27 19.48
N MET A 201 -10.13 4.47 18.17
CA MET A 201 -9.96 5.78 17.55
C MET A 201 -11.19 6.67 17.84
N PRO A 202 -11.00 7.95 18.19
CA PRO A 202 -12.11 8.85 18.38
C PRO A 202 -12.80 9.13 17.04
N ILE A 203 -14.10 8.80 16.96
CA ILE A 203 -14.92 9.06 15.78
C ILE A 203 -15.20 10.56 15.71
N ARG A 204 -14.82 11.17 14.58
CA ARG A 204 -15.10 12.58 14.26
C ARG A 204 -16.42 12.74 13.53
N LYS A 205 -16.73 11.85 12.58
CA LYS A 205 -17.98 11.87 11.79
C LYS A 205 -18.27 10.50 11.20
N VAL A 206 -19.55 10.17 11.06
CA VAL A 206 -20.04 9.00 10.31
C VAL A 206 -21.02 9.50 9.25
N VAL A 207 -20.86 9.04 8.02
CA VAL A 207 -21.74 9.36 6.90
C VAL A 207 -22.25 8.05 6.32
N GLN A 208 -23.58 7.87 6.34
CA GLN A 208 -24.21 6.83 5.55
C GLN A 208 -24.23 7.28 4.09
N GLY A 209 -23.41 6.64 3.26
CA GLY A 209 -23.38 6.86 1.82
C GLY A 209 -24.70 6.48 1.16
N HIS A 210 -24.94 7.06 -0.01
CA HIS A 210 -26.07 6.70 -0.84
C HIS A 210 -25.94 5.22 -1.23
N PRO A 211 -27.04 4.43 -1.17
CA PRO A 211 -26.99 3.05 -1.64
C PRO A 211 -26.58 3.05 -3.11
N GLY A 212 -25.45 2.41 -3.39
CA GLY A 212 -24.97 2.11 -4.74
C GLY A 212 -25.12 0.62 -5.03
N ARG A 213 -24.38 0.12 -6.02
CA ARG A 213 -24.27 -1.31 -6.28
C ARG A 213 -23.09 -1.88 -5.50
N TRP A 214 -23.39 -2.87 -4.66
CA TRP A 214 -22.46 -3.68 -3.87
C TRP A 214 -21.61 -2.95 -2.81
N THR A 215 -20.75 -2.00 -3.21
CA THR A 215 -19.75 -1.38 -2.34
C THR A 215 -19.37 0.02 -2.79
N ILE A 216 -18.74 0.76 -1.89
CA ILE A 216 -17.86 1.85 -2.24
C ILE A 216 -16.56 1.26 -2.82
N THR A 217 -16.17 1.69 -4.02
CA THR A 217 -15.03 1.15 -4.78
C THR A 217 -13.75 1.95 -4.52
N ASP A 218 -13.86 3.28 -4.48
CA ASP A 218 -12.78 4.21 -4.17
C ASP A 218 -13.31 5.48 -3.49
N ALA A 219 -12.42 6.17 -2.78
CA ALA A 219 -12.67 7.44 -2.15
C ALA A 219 -11.41 8.31 -2.14
N ASN A 220 -11.61 9.62 -2.15
CA ASN A 220 -10.53 10.59 -2.16
C ASN A 220 -10.91 11.90 -1.46
N LEU A 221 -9.96 12.44 -0.70
CA LEU A 221 -10.10 13.75 -0.07
C LEU A 221 -9.69 14.86 -1.02
N SER A 222 -10.38 15.99 -0.88
CA SER A 222 -9.95 17.24 -1.48
C SER A 222 -8.63 17.71 -0.86
N PRO A 223 -7.82 18.50 -1.59
CA PRO A 223 -6.54 19.02 -1.10
C PRO A 223 -6.65 19.86 0.18
N ASP A 224 -7.79 20.53 0.38
CA ASP A 224 -8.12 21.31 1.58
C ASP A 224 -8.58 20.44 2.78
N ASN A 225 -8.74 19.13 2.59
CA ASN A 225 -9.29 18.15 3.53
C ASN A 225 -10.74 18.43 3.99
N GLU A 226 -11.49 19.32 3.35
CA GLU A 226 -12.86 19.69 3.75
C GLU A 226 -13.96 18.87 3.04
N ARG A 227 -13.62 18.28 1.89
CA ARG A 227 -14.53 17.50 1.04
C ARG A 227 -13.97 16.10 0.83
N LEU A 228 -14.87 15.13 0.77
CA LEU A 228 -14.57 13.73 0.49
C LEU A 228 -15.48 13.29 -0.64
N ILE A 229 -14.91 12.73 -1.70
CA ILE A 229 -15.65 12.03 -2.74
C ILE A 229 -15.53 10.54 -2.55
N TYR A 230 -16.58 9.82 -2.92
CA TYR A 230 -16.54 8.37 -3.02
C TYR A 230 -17.31 7.90 -4.25
N SER A 231 -16.80 6.83 -4.84
CA SER A 231 -17.38 6.14 -5.99
C SER A 231 -17.99 4.82 -5.55
N SER A 232 -18.95 4.36 -6.32
CA SER A 232 -19.52 3.02 -6.23
C SER A 232 -19.65 2.47 -7.64
N ILE A 233 -20.13 1.24 -7.80
CA ILE A 233 -20.41 0.64 -9.11
C ILE A 233 -21.68 1.27 -9.71
N THR A 234 -21.68 2.58 -9.85
CA THR A 234 -22.73 3.42 -10.43
C THR A 234 -22.07 4.57 -11.20
N PRO A 235 -22.78 5.20 -12.16
CA PRO A 235 -22.22 6.29 -12.97
C PRO A 235 -22.12 7.63 -12.22
N THR A 236 -22.36 7.64 -10.91
CA THR A 236 -22.40 8.86 -10.08
C THR A 236 -21.41 8.73 -8.93
N VAL A 237 -20.55 9.73 -8.80
CA VAL A 237 -19.72 9.91 -7.60
C VAL A 237 -20.47 10.82 -6.64
N TYR A 238 -20.36 10.59 -5.34
CA TYR A 238 -20.97 11.45 -4.34
C TYR A 238 -19.90 12.19 -3.56
N MET A 239 -20.15 13.48 -3.30
CA MET A 239 -19.29 14.34 -2.49
C MET A 239 -19.96 14.67 -1.17
N THR A 240 -19.21 14.63 -0.08
CA THR A 240 -19.67 14.99 1.27
C THR A 240 -18.64 15.84 2.01
N SER A 241 -19.05 16.51 3.08
CA SER A 241 -18.16 17.31 3.93
C SER A 241 -17.51 16.44 5.01
N THR A 242 -16.22 16.66 5.25
CA THR A 242 -15.43 15.98 6.30
C THR A 242 -15.55 16.65 7.67
N SER A 243 -16.02 17.91 7.71
CA SER A 243 -16.16 18.67 8.94
C SER A 243 -17.20 18.04 9.87
N PRO A 244 -16.94 17.96 11.19
CA PRO A 244 -17.81 17.27 12.14
C PRO A 244 -19.18 17.97 12.23
N ASP A 245 -19.18 19.30 12.25
CA ASP A 245 -20.38 20.14 12.22
C ASP A 245 -20.88 20.40 10.78
N GLY A 246 -20.15 19.88 9.78
CA GLY A 246 -20.51 20.02 8.38
C GLY A 246 -21.76 19.21 8.04
N SER A 247 -22.53 19.68 7.07
CA SER A 247 -23.72 18.98 6.60
C SER A 247 -23.41 17.52 6.23
N SER A 248 -24.34 16.61 6.56
CA SER A 248 -24.33 15.23 6.06
C SER A 248 -24.98 15.13 4.68
N ALA A 249 -25.40 16.26 4.09
CA ALA A 249 -25.87 16.30 2.71
C ALA A 249 -24.76 15.86 1.75
N GLN A 250 -25.16 15.07 0.76
CA GLN A 250 -24.27 14.51 -0.24
C GLN A 250 -24.64 15.08 -1.60
N ILE A 251 -23.65 15.59 -2.31
CA ILE A 251 -23.80 16.23 -3.61
C ILE A 251 -23.47 15.18 -4.68
N PRO A 252 -24.43 14.81 -5.55
CA PRO A 252 -24.17 13.89 -6.64
C PRO A 252 -23.36 14.57 -7.75
N ILE A 253 -22.38 13.86 -8.30
CA ILE A 253 -21.54 14.23 -9.43
C ILE A 253 -21.81 13.19 -10.53
N PRO A 254 -22.78 13.44 -11.41
CA PRO A 254 -23.18 12.48 -12.44
C PRO A 254 -22.22 12.50 -13.63
N PHE A 255 -21.75 11.32 -14.04
CA PHE A 255 -20.92 11.17 -15.24
C PHE A 255 -21.68 10.62 -16.45
N SER A 256 -22.96 10.24 -16.27
CA SER A 256 -23.86 9.84 -17.35
C SER A 256 -24.20 11.00 -18.29
N ASP A 257 -24.64 10.67 -19.51
CA ASP A 257 -25.07 11.68 -20.47
C ASP A 257 -26.46 12.24 -20.08
N PRO A 258 -26.68 13.57 -20.10
CA PRO A 258 -27.93 14.19 -19.65
C PRO A 258 -29.19 13.74 -20.40
N THR A 259 -29.02 13.13 -21.57
CA THR A 259 -30.11 12.67 -22.45
C THR A 259 -30.57 11.25 -22.17
N SER A 260 -29.96 10.54 -21.22
CA SER A 260 -30.43 9.21 -20.81
C SER A 260 -31.74 9.38 -20.02
N ARG A 261 -32.86 9.47 -20.74
CA ARG A 261 -34.22 9.66 -20.20
C ARG A 261 -34.77 8.42 -19.46
N HIS A 262 -33.98 7.36 -19.36
CA HIS A 262 -34.26 6.20 -18.53
C HIS A 262 -33.18 6.05 -17.46
N THR A 263 -33.23 6.90 -16.44
CA THR A 263 -32.76 6.45 -15.12
C THR A 263 -34.00 5.96 -14.37
N PRO A 264 -34.30 4.64 -14.37
CA PRO A 264 -35.29 4.15 -13.43
C PRO A 264 -34.80 4.49 -12.02
N TYR A 265 -35.73 4.60 -11.09
CA TYR A 265 -35.56 4.99 -9.67
C TYR A 265 -34.53 4.11 -8.89
N PHE A 266 -33.86 3.17 -9.57
CA PHE A 266 -32.86 2.21 -9.11
C PHE A 266 -31.59 2.08 -10.00
N GLY A 267 -31.37 2.96 -11.00
CA GLY A 267 -30.08 3.03 -11.72
C GLY A 267 -29.83 1.99 -12.84
N TYR A 268 -30.88 1.38 -13.39
CA TYR A 268 -30.83 0.40 -14.49
C TYR A 268 -31.00 1.03 -15.90
N GLY A 269 -30.17 2.01 -16.27
CA GLY A 269 -30.18 2.51 -17.65
C GLY A 269 -28.82 3.09 -18.05
N ASP A 270 -28.25 2.55 -19.13
CA ASP A 270 -26.90 2.84 -19.66
C ASP A 270 -25.84 2.88 -18.53
N SER A 271 -25.91 1.85 -17.68
CA SER A 271 -25.35 1.81 -16.32
C SER A 271 -23.93 1.26 -16.34
N PHE A 272 -22.95 2.16 -16.35
CA PHE A 272 -21.54 1.80 -16.14
C PHE A 272 -21.13 2.07 -14.69
N GLY A 273 -20.20 1.26 -14.17
CA GLY A 273 -19.64 1.43 -12.83
C GLY A 273 -18.44 2.37 -12.83
N ILE A 274 -18.23 3.11 -11.73
CA ILE A 274 -17.00 3.89 -11.51
C ILE A 274 -16.17 3.16 -10.45
N TRP A 275 -14.95 2.77 -10.84
CA TRP A 275 -14.04 2.03 -9.96
C TRP A 275 -13.08 2.92 -9.19
N SER A 276 -12.75 4.09 -9.74
CA SER A 276 -11.83 5.05 -9.10
C SER A 276 -12.24 6.49 -9.36
N CYS A 277 -12.02 7.34 -8.35
CA CYS A 277 -12.22 8.78 -8.45
C CYS A 277 -11.16 9.55 -7.66
N ARG A 278 -10.68 10.68 -8.20
CA ARG A 278 -9.67 11.55 -7.58
C ARG A 278 -9.98 13.02 -7.82
N PHE A 279 -9.83 13.84 -6.79
CA PHE A 279 -9.81 15.28 -6.91
C PHE A 279 -8.57 15.74 -7.69
N SER A 280 -8.72 16.83 -8.42
CA SER A 280 -7.60 17.65 -8.87
C SER A 280 -6.93 18.34 -7.69
N ALA A 281 -5.69 18.82 -7.89
CA ALA A 281 -4.91 19.44 -6.83
C ALA A 281 -5.40 20.83 -6.39
N ASP A 282 -6.27 21.47 -7.17
CA ASP A 282 -7.03 22.66 -6.77
C ASP A 282 -8.38 22.32 -6.13
N GLY A 283 -8.80 21.04 -6.16
CA GLY A 283 -10.07 20.57 -5.62
C GLY A 283 -11.31 21.04 -6.39
N ASN A 284 -11.14 21.53 -7.62
CA ASN A 284 -12.24 22.03 -8.45
C ASN A 284 -12.73 21.02 -9.48
N GLU A 285 -11.93 20.02 -9.81
CA GLU A 285 -12.27 18.97 -10.77
C GLU A 285 -12.16 17.59 -10.12
N VAL A 286 -12.90 16.64 -10.68
CA VAL A 286 -12.85 15.22 -10.33
C VAL A 286 -12.58 14.41 -11.59
N VAL A 287 -11.52 13.60 -11.56
CA VAL A 287 -11.32 12.53 -12.54
C VAL A 287 -11.98 11.26 -12.03
N ALA A 288 -12.65 10.54 -12.93
CA ALA A 288 -13.26 9.24 -12.63
C ALA A 288 -12.98 8.24 -13.77
N GLY A 289 -12.82 6.97 -13.41
CA GLY A 289 -12.54 5.88 -14.34
C GLY A 289 -13.47 4.69 -14.13
N GLY A 290 -13.95 4.09 -15.21
CA GLY A 290 -14.73 2.86 -15.21
C GLY A 290 -15.30 2.51 -16.58
N SER A 291 -15.55 1.22 -16.84
CA SER A 291 -16.09 0.68 -18.11
C SER A 291 -15.36 1.19 -19.35
N GLY A 292 -14.03 1.03 -19.35
CA GLY A 292 -13.13 1.46 -20.42
C GLY A 292 -12.99 2.97 -20.60
N LYS A 293 -13.68 3.78 -19.79
CA LYS A 293 -13.78 5.23 -19.98
C LYS A 293 -13.09 6.01 -18.85
N ILE A 294 -12.61 7.20 -19.21
CA ILE A 294 -12.14 8.22 -18.28
C ILE A 294 -13.01 9.45 -18.46
N PHE A 295 -13.38 10.06 -17.34
CA PHE A 295 -14.15 11.29 -17.31
C PHE A 295 -13.45 12.34 -16.45
N VAL A 296 -13.64 13.61 -16.81
CA VAL A 296 -13.30 14.75 -15.94
C VAL A 296 -14.56 15.58 -15.75
N TYR A 297 -14.86 15.93 -14.51
CA TYR A 297 -15.98 16.75 -14.11
C TYR A 297 -15.49 18.02 -13.43
N ASP A 298 -15.95 19.17 -13.91
CA ASP A 298 -15.71 20.46 -13.28
C ASP A 298 -16.84 20.74 -12.29
N LEU A 299 -16.49 20.83 -11.01
CA LEU A 299 -17.41 21.04 -9.91
C LEU A 299 -17.96 22.47 -9.89
N LEU A 300 -17.18 23.45 -10.35
CA LEU A 300 -17.60 24.86 -10.38
C LEU A 300 -18.58 25.10 -11.52
N ALA A 301 -18.29 24.55 -12.70
CA ALA A 301 -19.19 24.63 -13.85
C ALA A 301 -20.34 23.60 -13.78
N ASN A 302 -20.30 22.70 -12.79
CA ASN A 302 -21.22 21.60 -12.60
C ASN A 302 -21.48 20.82 -13.90
N LYS A 303 -20.41 20.46 -14.61
CA LYS A 303 -20.50 19.77 -15.90
C LYS A 303 -19.29 18.89 -16.15
N ARG A 304 -19.53 17.82 -16.91
CA ARG A 304 -18.45 16.98 -17.44
C ARG A 304 -17.70 17.70 -18.55
N THR A 305 -16.39 17.86 -18.40
CA THR A 305 -15.51 18.52 -19.37
C THR A 305 -14.85 17.54 -20.34
N VAL A 306 -14.57 16.32 -19.89
CA VAL A 306 -13.87 15.29 -20.69
C VAL A 306 -14.60 13.95 -20.60
N LYS A 307 -14.67 13.23 -21.73
CA LYS A 307 -15.11 11.82 -21.85
C LYS A 307 -14.23 11.14 -22.90
N ILE A 308 -13.42 10.16 -22.47
CA ILE A 308 -12.48 9.43 -23.32
C ILE A 308 -12.80 7.94 -23.25
N SER A 309 -12.99 7.28 -24.38
CA SER A 309 -12.92 5.81 -24.48
C SER A 309 -11.45 5.41 -24.47
N ALA A 310 -10.93 5.13 -23.29
CA ALA A 310 -9.50 5.07 -23.03
C ALA A 310 -8.93 3.65 -23.19
N HIS A 311 -9.67 2.65 -22.74
CA HIS A 311 -9.22 1.27 -22.64
C HIS A 311 -10.27 0.32 -23.23
N THR A 312 -9.84 -0.89 -23.59
CA THR A 312 -10.73 -1.95 -24.10
C THR A 312 -11.42 -2.73 -22.98
N ASP A 313 -10.96 -2.55 -21.74
CA ASP A 313 -11.45 -3.21 -20.54
C ASP A 313 -11.61 -2.17 -19.41
N ASP A 314 -12.06 -2.61 -18.24
CA ASP A 314 -12.37 -1.76 -17.10
C ASP A 314 -11.17 -0.92 -16.64
N VAL A 315 -11.44 0.36 -16.34
CA VAL A 315 -10.44 1.28 -15.79
C VAL A 315 -10.51 1.20 -14.28
N ASN A 316 -9.69 0.34 -13.69
CA ASN A 316 -9.65 0.10 -12.25
C ASN A 316 -9.14 1.28 -11.44
N SER A 317 -8.29 2.13 -12.04
CA SER A 317 -7.70 3.25 -11.33
C SER A 317 -7.31 4.39 -12.27
N CYS A 318 -7.56 5.62 -11.83
CA CYS A 318 -7.15 6.83 -12.53
C CYS A 318 -6.65 7.89 -11.55
N CYS A 319 -5.72 8.73 -12.00
CA CYS A 319 -5.20 9.83 -11.20
C CYS A 319 -4.66 10.98 -12.06
N TRP A 320 -4.45 12.13 -11.43
CA TRP A 320 -3.67 13.23 -11.98
C TRP A 320 -2.18 12.92 -11.78
N ALA A 321 -1.36 13.16 -12.81
CA ALA A 321 0.08 12.90 -12.72
C ALA A 321 0.82 13.92 -11.84
N ASP A 322 0.35 15.17 -11.84
CA ASP A 322 0.93 16.27 -11.09
C ASP A 322 -0.09 16.93 -10.17
N THR A 323 0.44 17.68 -9.19
CA THR A 323 -0.37 18.49 -8.29
C THR A 323 -0.39 19.98 -8.68
N ALA A 324 0.10 20.35 -9.87
CA ALA A 324 0.36 21.75 -10.21
C ALA A 324 -0.30 22.20 -11.53
N SER A 325 -0.29 21.37 -12.57
CA SER A 325 -0.78 21.72 -13.91
C SER A 325 -2.19 21.21 -14.18
N GLY A 326 -2.59 20.08 -13.58
CA GLY A 326 -3.92 19.51 -13.79
C GLY A 326 -4.23 19.16 -15.26
N ASN A 327 -3.19 18.91 -16.08
CA ASN A 327 -3.35 18.64 -17.52
C ASN A 327 -3.09 17.19 -17.90
N VAL A 328 -2.27 16.49 -17.12
CA VAL A 328 -1.86 15.11 -17.42
C VAL A 328 -2.64 14.14 -16.55
N LEU A 329 -3.41 13.28 -17.21
CA LEU A 329 -4.19 12.20 -16.60
C LEU A 329 -3.50 10.87 -16.84
N VAL A 330 -3.61 9.97 -15.87
CA VAL A 330 -3.12 8.61 -15.95
C VAL A 330 -4.28 7.66 -15.67
N SER A 331 -4.40 6.62 -16.51
CA SER A 331 -5.40 5.58 -16.35
C SER A 331 -4.75 4.21 -16.44
N ALA A 332 -5.21 3.30 -15.60
CA ALA A 332 -4.77 1.92 -15.55
C ALA A 332 -5.97 0.98 -15.62
N SER A 333 -5.83 -0.08 -16.40
CA SER A 333 -6.96 -0.94 -16.77
C SER A 333 -6.62 -2.43 -16.70
N ASP A 334 -7.67 -3.24 -16.74
CA ASP A 334 -7.58 -4.68 -16.95
C ASP A 334 -7.07 -5.07 -18.35
N ASP A 335 -7.00 -4.13 -19.30
CA ASP A 335 -6.32 -4.31 -20.58
C ASP A 335 -4.78 -4.43 -20.49
N THR A 336 -4.23 -4.47 -19.28
CA THR A 336 -2.79 -4.57 -18.92
C THR A 336 -1.96 -3.30 -19.15
N PHE A 337 -2.57 -2.24 -19.69
CA PHE A 337 -1.86 -1.01 -20.04
C PHE A 337 -2.14 0.13 -19.06
N ILE A 338 -1.15 1.02 -18.95
CA ILE A 338 -1.35 2.35 -18.36
C ILE A 338 -1.25 3.37 -19.49
N LYS A 339 -2.29 4.18 -19.67
CA LYS A 339 -2.34 5.20 -20.70
C LYS A 339 -2.24 6.59 -20.06
N VAL A 340 -1.45 7.45 -20.70
CA VAL A 340 -1.20 8.83 -20.27
C VAL A 340 -1.88 9.77 -21.25
N TRP A 341 -2.62 10.74 -20.72
CA TRP A 341 -3.44 11.65 -21.52
C TRP A 341 -3.11 13.09 -21.17
N ASP A 342 -2.66 13.86 -22.15
CA ASP A 342 -2.53 15.32 -22.02
C ASP A 342 -3.81 15.99 -22.54
N ARG A 343 -4.52 16.66 -21.65
CA ARG A 343 -5.76 17.40 -21.97
C ARG A 343 -5.58 18.41 -23.08
N ARG A 344 -4.38 18.99 -23.21
CA ARG A 344 -4.05 19.99 -24.24
C ARG A 344 -4.00 19.38 -25.64
N SER A 345 -3.74 18.08 -25.74
CA SER A 345 -3.64 17.35 -27.00
C SER A 345 -4.91 16.58 -27.38
N LEU A 346 -5.87 16.44 -26.46
CA LEU A 346 -7.11 15.67 -26.68
C LEU A 346 -7.99 16.22 -27.81
N GLY A 347 -7.90 17.52 -28.10
CA GLY A 347 -8.68 18.16 -29.17
C GLY A 347 -8.25 17.75 -30.58
N GLU A 348 -6.95 17.48 -30.77
CA GLU A 348 -6.38 17.12 -32.08
C GLU A 348 -6.42 15.61 -32.33
N SER A 349 -6.30 14.80 -31.27
CA SER A 349 -6.43 13.35 -31.35
C SER A 349 -7.03 12.79 -30.06
N ARG A 350 -7.97 11.84 -30.18
CA ARG A 350 -8.47 11.06 -29.04
C ARG A 350 -7.52 9.92 -28.65
N LYS A 351 -6.23 10.06 -28.95
CA LYS A 351 -5.20 9.06 -28.66
C LYS A 351 -4.50 9.41 -27.34
N PRO A 352 -3.98 8.41 -26.61
CA PRO A 352 -3.13 8.68 -25.46
C PRO A 352 -1.85 9.36 -25.92
N SER A 353 -1.32 10.30 -25.13
CA SER A 353 -0.02 10.94 -25.37
C SER A 353 1.14 9.94 -25.29
N GLY A 354 0.95 8.86 -24.54
CA GLY A 354 1.81 7.70 -24.55
C GLY A 354 1.28 6.59 -23.67
N VAL A 355 1.94 5.44 -23.73
CA VAL A 355 1.52 4.21 -23.05
C VAL A 355 2.70 3.62 -22.29
N LEU A 356 2.45 3.22 -21.04
CA LEU A 356 3.42 2.48 -20.24
C LEU A 356 3.06 1.00 -20.36
N VAL A 357 3.99 0.24 -20.95
CA VAL A 357 3.84 -1.18 -21.26
C VAL A 357 4.75 -1.95 -20.32
N GLY A 358 4.28 -3.04 -19.70
CA GLY A 358 5.12 -3.89 -18.87
C GLY A 358 4.38 -4.95 -18.05
N HIS A 359 3.19 -4.61 -17.52
CA HIS A 359 2.34 -5.61 -16.88
C HIS A 359 1.85 -6.65 -17.89
N THR A 360 1.76 -7.89 -17.46
CA THR A 360 1.25 -9.01 -18.28
C THR A 360 -0.19 -9.38 -17.93
N GLU A 361 -0.70 -8.85 -16.82
CA GLU A 361 -2.07 -9.04 -16.34
C GLU A 361 -2.69 -7.69 -16.01
N GLY A 362 -4.00 -7.68 -15.76
CA GLY A 362 -4.76 -6.47 -15.43
C GLY A 362 -4.20 -5.70 -14.23
N ILE A 363 -4.33 -4.38 -14.28
CA ILE A 363 -3.74 -3.48 -13.28
C ILE A 363 -4.78 -3.17 -12.21
N THR A 364 -4.41 -3.34 -10.93
CA THR A 364 -5.34 -3.14 -9.81
C THR A 364 -5.38 -1.70 -9.31
N TYR A 365 -4.26 -0.98 -9.39
CA TYR A 365 -4.19 0.39 -8.88
C TYR A 365 -3.02 1.16 -9.48
N VAL A 366 -3.18 2.48 -9.67
CA VAL A 366 -2.11 3.40 -10.06
C VAL A 366 -2.04 4.57 -9.07
N SER A 367 -0.83 4.97 -8.69
CA SER A 367 -0.58 6.07 -7.77
C SER A 367 0.51 6.98 -8.34
N ALA A 368 0.22 8.29 -8.40
CA ALA A 368 1.18 9.27 -8.85
C ALA A 368 2.00 9.80 -7.68
N LYS A 369 3.27 10.12 -7.91
CA LYS A 369 4.10 10.83 -6.92
C LYS A 369 3.66 12.28 -6.72
N GLY A 370 2.95 12.85 -7.70
CA GLY A 370 2.50 14.25 -7.70
C GLY A 370 3.49 15.23 -8.33
N ASP A 371 4.62 14.74 -8.85
CA ASP A 371 5.64 15.56 -9.52
C ASP A 371 5.48 15.65 -11.05
N GLY A 372 4.45 15.02 -11.62
CA GLY A 372 4.23 14.97 -13.06
C GLY A 372 5.22 14.08 -13.82
N ARG A 373 6.03 13.26 -13.13
CA ARG A 373 7.08 12.46 -13.73
C ARG A 373 7.03 11.00 -13.36
N TYR A 374 6.83 10.67 -12.09
CA TYR A 374 6.84 9.29 -11.63
C TYR A 374 5.46 8.81 -11.19
N VAL A 375 5.13 7.61 -11.63
CA VAL A 375 3.93 6.89 -11.21
C VAL A 375 4.29 5.44 -10.85
N ILE A 376 3.54 4.84 -9.94
CA ILE A 376 3.62 3.41 -9.63
C ILE A 376 2.32 2.74 -9.95
N SER A 377 2.39 1.46 -10.28
CA SER A 377 1.21 0.61 -10.48
C SER A 377 1.38 -0.74 -9.81
N ASN A 378 0.27 -1.30 -9.36
CA ASN A 378 0.19 -2.66 -8.85
C ASN A 378 -0.63 -3.52 -9.81
N GLY A 379 -0.15 -4.72 -10.13
CA GLY A 379 -0.76 -5.58 -11.14
C GLY A 379 -1.08 -6.98 -10.63
N LYS A 380 -2.08 -7.61 -11.27
CA LYS A 380 -2.49 -9.00 -11.04
C LYS A 380 -1.39 -10.01 -11.44
N ASP A 381 -0.33 -9.56 -12.09
CA ASP A 381 0.90 -10.30 -12.42
C ASP A 381 1.86 -10.43 -11.22
N GLN A 382 1.38 -10.14 -10.02
CA GLN A 382 2.14 -10.18 -8.76
C GLN A 382 3.36 -9.24 -8.79
N ALA A 383 3.23 -8.12 -9.49
CA ALA A 383 4.28 -7.13 -9.67
C ALA A 383 3.79 -5.73 -9.34
N LEU A 384 4.66 -4.95 -8.71
CA LEU A 384 4.52 -3.51 -8.61
C LEU A 384 5.60 -2.88 -9.49
N ARG A 385 5.22 -1.93 -10.34
CA ARG A 385 6.17 -1.26 -11.25
C ARG A 385 6.25 0.24 -10.97
N LEU A 386 7.46 0.79 -11.11
CA LEU A 386 7.72 2.23 -11.12
C LEU A 386 7.99 2.69 -12.54
N TRP A 387 7.37 3.79 -12.92
CA TRP A 387 7.38 4.32 -14.28
C TRP A 387 7.87 5.77 -14.28
N ASP A 388 8.57 6.13 -15.34
CA ASP A 388 8.91 7.51 -15.68
C ASP A 388 8.11 7.88 -16.92
N LEU A 389 7.24 8.89 -16.82
CA LEU A 389 6.37 9.30 -17.92
C LEU A 389 7.15 9.73 -19.17
N ARG A 390 8.43 10.08 -19.04
CA ARG A 390 9.30 10.43 -20.18
C ARG A 390 9.81 9.21 -20.94
N LYS A 391 9.68 8.02 -20.37
CA LYS A 391 10.05 6.73 -20.99
C LYS A 391 8.85 5.98 -21.57
N MET A 392 7.67 6.62 -21.59
CA MET A 392 6.47 6.03 -22.19
C MET A 392 6.68 5.75 -23.68
N ARG A 393 6.04 4.68 -24.16
CA ARG A 393 5.95 4.36 -25.59
C ARG A 393 5.04 5.38 -26.26
N SER A 394 5.37 5.74 -27.49
CA SER A 394 4.51 6.60 -28.31
C SER A 394 3.19 5.91 -28.66
N SER A 395 2.16 6.69 -29.00
CA SER A 395 0.87 6.13 -29.43
C SER A 395 0.99 5.29 -30.70
N SER A 396 1.94 5.61 -31.58
CA SER A 396 2.22 4.80 -32.78
C SER A 396 2.83 3.44 -32.45
N GLU A 397 3.77 3.37 -31.51
CA GLU A 397 4.30 2.09 -31.02
C GLU A 397 3.21 1.29 -30.32
N PHE A 398 2.30 1.95 -29.59
CA PHE A 398 1.15 1.28 -28.99
C PHE A 398 0.24 0.65 -30.05
N ASP A 399 -0.08 1.36 -31.14
CA ASP A 399 -0.89 0.80 -32.22
C ASP A 399 -0.24 -0.48 -32.81
N GLU A 400 1.10 -0.58 -32.84
CA GLU A 400 1.81 -1.80 -33.27
C GLU A 400 1.70 -2.93 -32.24
N ILE A 401 1.78 -2.62 -30.95
CA ILE A 401 1.62 -3.59 -29.86
C ILE A 401 0.20 -4.14 -29.85
N GLU A 402 -0.79 -3.26 -29.98
CA GLU A 402 -2.21 -3.65 -30.01
C GLU A 402 -2.52 -4.50 -31.26
N ARG A 403 -1.89 -4.22 -32.41
CA ARG A 403 -2.02 -5.04 -33.63
C ARG A 403 -1.43 -6.44 -33.49
N ASP A 404 -0.37 -6.60 -32.70
CA ASP A 404 0.25 -7.91 -32.44
C ASP A 404 -0.74 -8.86 -31.75
N ARG A 405 -1.70 -8.33 -30.96
CA ARG A 405 -2.74 -9.08 -30.24
C ARG A 405 -2.23 -10.23 -29.38
N THR A 406 -0.93 -10.27 -29.11
CA THR A 406 -0.30 -11.28 -28.26
C THR A 406 -0.64 -10.97 -26.82
N TYR A 407 -1.38 -11.88 -26.17
CA TYR A 407 -1.62 -11.82 -24.74
C TYR A 407 -0.45 -12.47 -24.00
N TYR A 408 0.22 -11.69 -23.15
CA TYR A 408 1.39 -12.14 -22.37
C TYR A 408 1.03 -12.64 -20.97
N GLY A 409 -0.25 -12.58 -20.60
CA GLY A 409 -0.75 -13.13 -19.35
C GLY A 409 -1.01 -14.64 -19.40
N ILE A 410 -1.64 -15.14 -18.35
CA ILE A 410 -2.04 -16.52 -18.16
C ILE A 410 -3.48 -16.65 -18.62
N ALA A 411 -3.72 -17.50 -19.61
CA ALA A 411 -5.08 -17.75 -20.10
C ALA A 411 -5.97 -18.26 -18.95
N GLU A 412 -7.20 -17.72 -18.88
CA GLU A 412 -8.23 -18.10 -17.89
C GLU A 412 -7.83 -17.81 -16.42
N PHE A 413 -6.78 -17.03 -16.19
CA PHE A 413 -6.42 -16.62 -14.84
C PHE A 413 -7.39 -15.54 -14.31
N ASP A 414 -7.94 -15.80 -13.13
CA ASP A 414 -8.72 -14.84 -12.39
C ASP A 414 -8.12 -14.64 -10.99
N TYR A 415 -7.73 -13.40 -10.72
CA TYR A 415 -7.09 -12.96 -9.48
C TYR A 415 -7.95 -13.17 -8.24
N ARG A 416 -9.27 -13.34 -8.37
CA ARG A 416 -10.18 -13.56 -7.24
C ARG A 416 -9.92 -14.91 -6.57
N TYR A 417 -9.39 -15.87 -7.30
CA TYR A 417 -9.03 -17.19 -6.77
C TYR A 417 -7.67 -17.18 -6.05
N PRO A 418 -7.45 -18.10 -5.09
CA PRO A 418 -6.31 -18.02 -4.17
C PRO A 418 -4.97 -18.45 -4.78
N TYR A 419 -4.90 -18.75 -6.07
CA TYR A 419 -3.72 -19.32 -6.72
C TYR A 419 -3.33 -18.56 -7.97
N TYR A 420 -2.07 -18.12 -8.03
CA TYR A 420 -1.44 -17.60 -9.24
C TYR A 420 -0.57 -18.69 -9.87
N PRO A 421 -0.89 -19.17 -11.08
CA PRO A 421 -0.06 -20.15 -11.78
C PRO A 421 1.30 -19.56 -12.17
N GLU A 422 2.28 -20.43 -12.45
CA GLU A 422 3.58 -19.98 -12.98
C GLU A 422 3.38 -19.34 -14.36
N PRO A 423 3.77 -18.07 -14.57
CA PRO A 423 3.52 -17.40 -15.82
C PRO A 423 4.50 -17.85 -16.91
N ASN A 424 4.00 -17.90 -18.14
CA ASN A 424 4.82 -18.16 -19.32
C ASN A 424 5.84 -17.04 -19.58
N TYR A 425 5.49 -15.81 -19.23
CA TYR A 425 6.33 -14.62 -19.41
C TYR A 425 6.51 -13.90 -18.07
N PRO A 426 7.74 -13.72 -17.58
CA PRO A 426 7.97 -13.01 -16.32
C PRO A 426 7.72 -11.49 -16.44
N ALA A 427 7.83 -10.95 -17.65
CA ALA A 427 7.56 -9.55 -17.98
C ALA A 427 7.21 -9.41 -19.47
N HIS A 428 6.51 -8.34 -19.83
CA HIS A 428 6.20 -8.02 -21.22
C HIS A 428 7.49 -7.72 -22.02
N PRO A 429 7.68 -8.22 -23.26
CA PRO A 429 8.92 -8.00 -24.02
C PRO A 429 9.28 -6.54 -24.29
N LYS A 430 8.26 -5.69 -24.38
CA LYS A 430 8.39 -4.23 -24.58
C LYS A 430 8.30 -3.42 -23.28
N ASP A 431 8.54 -4.05 -22.11
CA ASP A 431 8.51 -3.40 -20.79
C ASP A 431 9.35 -2.10 -20.78
N CYS A 432 8.73 -0.99 -20.41
CA CYS A 432 9.36 0.33 -20.28
C CYS A 432 9.36 0.85 -18.83
N SER A 433 9.10 -0.03 -17.85
CA SER A 433 9.22 0.30 -16.44
C SER A 433 10.66 0.62 -16.08
N VAL A 434 10.83 1.54 -15.13
CA VAL A 434 12.14 1.87 -14.57
C VAL A 434 12.58 0.79 -13.60
N MET A 435 11.62 0.26 -12.83
CA MET A 435 11.87 -0.72 -11.80
C MET A 435 10.65 -1.62 -11.61
N THR A 436 10.90 -2.90 -11.29
CA THR A 436 9.88 -3.87 -10.87
C THR A 436 10.17 -4.36 -9.45
N TYR A 437 9.15 -4.35 -8.60
CA TYR A 437 9.16 -4.83 -7.23
C TYR A 437 8.27 -6.08 -7.12
N ARG A 438 8.78 -7.11 -6.44
CA ARG A 438 8.13 -8.42 -6.26
C ARG A 438 8.18 -8.83 -4.79
N GLY A 439 7.38 -9.83 -4.45
CA GLY A 439 7.36 -10.48 -3.14
C GLY A 439 5.99 -10.44 -2.46
N HIS A 440 5.15 -9.47 -2.82
CA HIS A 440 3.74 -9.42 -2.42
C HIS A 440 2.87 -10.24 -3.36
N SER A 441 1.65 -10.55 -2.88
CA SER A 441 0.64 -11.25 -3.65
C SER A 441 -0.54 -10.34 -3.93
N VAL A 442 -0.95 -10.28 -5.19
CA VAL A 442 -2.08 -9.47 -5.70
C VAL A 442 -3.18 -10.41 -6.15
N LEU A 443 -3.97 -10.88 -5.17
CA LEU A 443 -5.09 -11.79 -5.35
C LEU A 443 -6.26 -11.32 -4.48
N ARG A 444 -7.43 -11.94 -4.65
CA ARG A 444 -8.71 -11.72 -3.92
C ARG A 444 -9.36 -10.36 -4.15
N THR A 445 -8.59 -9.30 -4.31
CA THR A 445 -9.08 -7.92 -4.44
C THR A 445 -8.09 -7.02 -5.18
N LEU A 446 -8.53 -5.81 -5.53
CA LEU A 446 -7.74 -4.81 -6.23
C LEU A 446 -6.74 -4.10 -5.31
N ILE A 447 -5.73 -4.80 -4.79
CA ILE A 447 -4.79 -4.28 -3.80
C ILE A 447 -4.12 -2.98 -4.26
N ARG A 448 -4.08 -1.99 -3.35
CA ARG A 448 -3.51 -0.65 -3.59
C ARG A 448 -2.01 -0.58 -3.28
N CYS A 449 -1.37 0.39 -3.90
CA CYS A 449 0.04 0.73 -3.66
C CYS A 449 0.22 2.25 -3.61
N HIS A 450 1.17 2.71 -2.81
CA HIS A 450 1.42 4.15 -2.62
C HIS A 450 2.91 4.43 -2.42
N PHE A 451 3.30 5.67 -2.72
CA PHE A 451 4.60 6.21 -2.34
C PHE A 451 4.60 6.58 -0.85
N SER A 452 5.75 6.48 -0.20
CA SER A 452 5.92 7.02 1.14
C SER A 452 5.84 8.56 1.14
N PRO A 453 5.44 9.19 2.25
CA PRO A 453 5.20 10.63 2.30
C PRO A 453 6.47 11.44 2.01
N VAL A 454 6.32 12.53 1.27
CA VAL A 454 7.42 13.41 0.87
C VAL A 454 8.04 14.07 2.11
N GLU A 455 7.21 14.46 3.08
CA GLU A 455 7.58 15.25 4.25
C GLU A 455 8.50 14.50 5.22
N THR A 456 8.33 13.18 5.35
CA THR A 456 9.08 12.34 6.29
C THR A 456 10.19 11.53 5.63
N THR A 457 9.97 11.05 4.40
CA THR A 457 10.85 10.07 3.75
C THR A 457 11.31 10.50 2.36
N GLY A 458 10.85 11.64 1.85
CA GLY A 458 11.14 12.09 0.50
C GLY A 458 10.65 11.13 -0.59
N SER A 459 9.62 10.33 -0.30
CA SER A 459 9.10 9.28 -1.19
C SER A 459 10.13 8.21 -1.61
N GLN A 460 11.13 7.95 -0.75
CA GLN A 460 12.18 6.95 -1.02
C GLN A 460 11.74 5.49 -0.83
N TYR A 461 10.51 5.28 -0.37
CA TYR A 461 9.93 3.96 -0.23
C TYR A 461 8.62 3.87 -1.01
N ILE A 462 8.34 2.66 -1.44
CA ILE A 462 7.07 2.26 -2.01
C ILE A 462 6.50 1.19 -1.10
N TYR A 463 5.20 1.20 -0.88
CA TYR A 463 4.55 0.19 -0.05
C TYR A 463 3.23 -0.27 -0.63
N SER A 464 2.88 -1.51 -0.30
CA SER A 464 1.63 -2.13 -0.74
C SER A 464 1.17 -3.17 0.27
N GLY A 465 -0.15 -3.40 0.29
CA GLY A 465 -0.73 -4.57 0.93
C GLY A 465 -0.45 -5.85 0.15
N SER A 466 -0.94 -6.97 0.65
CA SER A 466 -0.77 -8.28 0.04
C SER A 466 -1.90 -9.20 0.47
N ALA A 467 -2.31 -10.08 -0.43
CA ALA A 467 -3.37 -11.06 -0.22
C ALA A 467 -3.01 -12.11 0.85
N ASP A 468 -1.71 -12.27 1.13
CA ASP A 468 -1.17 -13.15 2.17
C ASP A 468 -1.15 -12.52 3.57
N GLY A 469 -1.74 -11.34 3.74
CA GLY A 469 -1.85 -10.66 5.02
C GLY A 469 -0.62 -9.85 5.41
N LYS A 470 0.31 -9.62 4.47
CA LYS A 470 1.52 -8.84 4.75
C LYS A 470 1.46 -7.44 4.15
N VAL A 471 2.18 -6.53 4.77
CA VAL A 471 2.51 -5.22 4.20
C VAL A 471 3.96 -5.26 3.77
N HIS A 472 4.21 -4.96 2.51
CA HIS A 472 5.56 -4.94 1.95
C HIS A 472 6.00 -3.49 1.75
N ILE A 473 7.22 -3.18 2.20
CA ILE A 473 7.85 -1.87 2.04
C ILE A 473 9.17 -2.08 1.29
N TRP A 474 9.26 -1.51 0.09
CA TRP A 474 10.45 -1.55 -0.75
C TRP A 474 11.18 -0.22 -0.71
N SER A 475 12.49 -0.27 -0.81
CA SER A 475 13.28 0.91 -1.19
C SER A 475 13.31 1.01 -2.71
N LEU A 476 13.52 2.21 -3.23
CA LEU A 476 13.62 2.45 -4.68
C LEU A 476 14.68 1.58 -5.37
N ASP A 477 15.71 1.11 -4.65
CA ASP A 477 16.73 0.19 -5.16
C ASP A 477 16.27 -1.27 -5.38
N GLY A 478 15.00 -1.57 -5.14
CA GLY A 478 14.38 -2.87 -5.38
C GLY A 478 14.30 -3.76 -4.16
N ARG A 479 15.07 -3.46 -3.11
CA ARG A 479 15.15 -4.33 -1.94
C ARG A 479 13.93 -4.15 -1.06
N ILE A 480 13.46 -5.28 -0.53
CA ILE A 480 12.46 -5.29 0.54
C ILE A 480 13.14 -4.78 1.81
N VAL A 481 12.69 -3.64 2.32
CA VAL A 481 13.22 -3.01 3.54
C VAL A 481 12.58 -3.64 4.77
N GLN A 482 11.26 -3.81 4.71
CA GLN A 482 10.48 -4.34 5.81
C GLN A 482 9.26 -5.09 5.28
N VAL A 483 8.91 -6.16 5.98
CA VAL A 483 7.64 -6.85 5.81
C VAL A 483 6.94 -6.88 7.16
N LEU A 484 5.70 -6.40 7.21
CA LEU A 484 4.87 -6.40 8.41
C LEU A 484 3.83 -7.50 8.26
N ASP A 485 3.75 -8.40 9.24
CA ASP A 485 2.92 -9.60 9.14
C ASP A 485 1.66 -9.44 9.99
N ARG A 486 0.49 -9.28 9.35
CA ARG A 486 -0.76 -9.00 10.07
C ARG A 486 -1.24 -10.19 10.89
N SER A 487 -0.81 -11.41 10.57
CA SER A 487 -1.18 -12.58 11.38
C SER A 487 -0.59 -12.52 12.80
N LYS A 488 0.37 -11.62 13.04
CA LYS A 488 1.04 -11.40 14.34
C LYS A 488 0.63 -10.08 14.99
N THR A 489 -0.47 -9.49 14.55
CA THR A 489 -0.96 -8.21 15.10
C THR A 489 -1.49 -8.44 16.50
N LEU A 490 -1.13 -7.55 17.41
CA LEU A 490 -1.58 -7.62 18.79
C LEU A 490 -3.02 -7.10 18.92
N PRO A 491 -3.84 -7.72 19.78
CA PRO A 491 -5.21 -7.29 19.99
C PRO A 491 -5.24 -5.88 20.58
N ALA A 492 -6.36 -5.20 20.39
CA ALA A 492 -6.52 -3.82 20.85
C ALA A 492 -6.43 -3.67 22.38
N THR A 493 -6.69 -4.74 23.13
CA THR A 493 -6.59 -4.83 24.59
C THR A 493 -5.15 -4.97 25.10
N PHE A 494 -4.17 -5.16 24.21
CA PHE A 494 -2.78 -5.33 24.60
C PHE A 494 -2.21 -4.03 25.19
N SER A 495 -1.67 -4.14 26.41
CA SER A 495 -0.89 -3.07 27.04
C SER A 495 0.59 -3.24 26.67
N PRO A 496 1.30 -2.18 26.21
CA PRO A 496 2.74 -2.23 25.91
C PRO A 496 3.63 -2.65 27.08
N SER A 497 3.17 -2.49 28.32
CA SER A 497 3.87 -2.93 29.54
C SER A 497 3.65 -4.41 29.88
N GLY A 498 2.71 -5.08 29.20
CA GLY A 498 2.37 -6.48 29.41
C GLY A 498 3.23 -7.43 28.58
N ARG A 499 3.19 -8.72 28.94
CA ARG A 499 3.79 -9.78 28.12
C ARG A 499 2.99 -9.92 26.82
N GLU A 500 3.71 -9.97 25.70
CA GLU A 500 3.11 -10.18 24.37
C GLU A 500 2.31 -11.51 24.37
N PRO A 501 1.01 -11.48 24.03
CA PRO A 501 0.20 -12.70 24.01
C PRO A 501 0.76 -13.66 22.97
N GLU A 502 0.90 -14.93 23.36
CA GLU A 502 1.21 -15.99 22.41
C GLU A 502 0.05 -16.10 21.41
N PRO A 503 0.31 -16.14 20.09
CA PRO A 503 -0.74 -16.33 19.12
C PRO A 503 -1.46 -17.65 19.40
N PRO A 504 -2.81 -17.70 19.34
CA PRO A 504 -3.55 -18.92 19.61
C PRO A 504 -3.03 -20.05 18.72
N SER A 505 -2.61 -21.15 19.34
CA SER A 505 -2.02 -22.29 18.65
C SER A 505 -3.04 -22.92 17.70
N GLY A 506 -2.77 -22.88 16.39
CA GLY A 506 -3.53 -23.61 15.37
C GLY A 506 -4.45 -22.79 14.47
N MET A 507 -4.73 -21.52 14.78
CA MET A 507 -5.58 -20.67 13.92
C MET A 507 -4.71 -19.68 13.14
N ARG A 508 -4.49 -19.94 11.84
CA ARG A 508 -3.87 -18.96 10.94
C ARG A 508 -4.94 -17.98 10.49
N ILE A 509 -4.92 -16.76 11.01
CA ILE A 509 -5.77 -15.67 10.51
C ILE A 509 -5.33 -15.37 9.07
N GLN A 510 -6.16 -15.73 8.09
CA GLN A 510 -5.90 -15.47 6.67
C GLN A 510 -6.39 -14.08 6.28
N SER A 511 -5.62 -13.06 6.68
CA SER A 511 -5.95 -11.69 6.33
C SER A 511 -5.54 -11.36 4.89
N CYS A 512 -6.30 -10.50 4.21
CA CYS A 512 -5.90 -9.86 2.94
C CYS A 512 -5.79 -8.35 3.16
N VAL A 513 -4.59 -7.77 2.99
CA VAL A 513 -4.40 -6.32 3.18
C VAL A 513 -4.78 -5.59 1.90
N ARG A 514 -5.94 -4.92 1.93
CA ARG A 514 -6.54 -4.24 0.79
C ARG A 514 -5.92 -2.87 0.52
N ASP A 515 -5.70 -2.09 1.57
CA ASP A 515 -5.20 -0.72 1.51
C ASP A 515 -4.31 -0.42 2.72
N VAL A 516 -3.33 0.46 2.51
CA VAL A 516 -2.32 0.84 3.49
C VAL A 516 -2.09 2.34 3.37
N SER A 517 -1.85 3.01 4.50
CA SER A 517 -1.66 4.44 4.55
C SER A 517 -0.56 4.81 5.53
N TRP A 518 0.40 5.63 5.09
CA TRP A 518 1.52 6.09 5.91
C TRP A 518 1.25 7.51 6.42
N HIS A 519 1.42 7.71 7.72
CA HIS A 519 1.27 9.02 8.35
C HIS A 519 2.32 10.01 7.82
N SER A 520 1.89 11.20 7.38
CA SER A 520 2.77 12.17 6.73
C SER A 520 3.82 12.76 7.67
N GLN A 521 3.54 12.80 8.98
CA GLN A 521 4.44 13.38 9.98
C GLN A 521 5.13 12.39 10.93
N GLU A 522 4.62 11.17 11.07
CA GLU A 522 5.06 10.21 12.10
C GLU A 522 5.49 8.90 11.43
N PRO A 523 6.43 8.14 12.00
CA PRO A 523 6.81 6.82 11.49
C PRO A 523 5.74 5.78 11.89
N VAL A 524 4.53 5.97 11.37
CA VAL A 524 3.35 5.15 11.63
C VAL A 524 2.67 4.80 10.32
N ILE A 525 2.30 3.53 10.17
CA ILE A 525 1.48 3.04 9.05
C ILE A 525 0.19 2.46 9.61
N MET A 526 -0.92 2.70 8.93
CA MET A 526 -2.17 2.01 9.16
C MET A 526 -2.47 1.08 7.99
N SER A 527 -3.02 -0.09 8.29
CA SER A 527 -3.39 -1.08 7.29
C SER A 527 -4.81 -1.58 7.53
N ALA A 528 -5.58 -1.72 6.45
CA ALA A 528 -6.90 -2.33 6.45
C ALA A 528 -6.79 -3.76 5.90
N GLY A 529 -7.01 -4.74 6.76
CA GLY A 529 -6.96 -6.17 6.42
C GLY A 529 -8.33 -6.82 6.53
N TRP A 530 -8.79 -7.46 5.46
CA TRP A 530 -10.00 -8.29 5.46
C TRP A 530 -9.69 -9.61 6.16
N GLU A 531 -10.51 -10.05 7.10
CA GLU A 531 -10.25 -11.28 7.88
C GLU A 531 -10.97 -12.51 7.31
N ASN A 532 -12.19 -12.35 6.79
CA ASN A 532 -12.97 -13.46 6.21
C ASN A 532 -13.40 -13.15 4.77
N ALA A 533 -13.80 -14.18 4.03
CA ALA A 533 -14.37 -14.01 2.68
C ALA A 533 -15.74 -13.27 2.72
N HIS A 534 -16.53 -13.51 3.77
CA HIS A 534 -17.91 -13.03 3.92
C HIS A 534 -18.04 -11.62 4.51
N GLY A 535 -16.92 -10.99 4.88
CA GLY A 535 -16.92 -9.70 5.58
C GLY A 535 -16.01 -9.70 6.79
N GLY A 536 -15.67 -8.50 7.25
CA GLY A 536 -14.87 -8.30 8.44
C GLY A 536 -13.55 -7.64 8.10
N THR A 537 -13.34 -6.41 8.58
CA THR A 537 -12.06 -5.71 8.45
C THR A 537 -11.49 -5.36 9.80
N VAL A 538 -10.20 -5.63 9.95
CA VAL A 538 -9.42 -5.14 11.07
C VAL A 538 -8.41 -4.10 10.59
N ILE A 539 -8.44 -2.95 11.27
CA ILE A 539 -7.48 -1.88 11.07
C ILE A 539 -6.41 -1.98 12.13
N ALA A 540 -5.15 -2.07 11.71
CA ALA A 540 -4.01 -2.07 12.61
C ALA A 540 -3.09 -0.88 12.39
N ARG A 541 -2.52 -0.43 13.51
CA ARG A 541 -1.54 0.64 13.59
C ARG A 541 -0.16 0.05 13.83
N HIS A 542 0.75 0.26 12.89
CA HIS A 542 2.13 -0.18 12.89
C HIS A 542 3.03 0.99 13.22
N GLU A 543 3.95 0.80 14.15
CA GLU A 543 4.82 1.84 14.68
C GLU A 543 6.29 1.45 14.53
N PHE A 544 7.17 2.42 14.75
CA PHE A 544 8.61 2.17 14.87
C PHE A 544 9.00 1.81 16.32
N LYS A 545 9.31 0.54 16.58
CA LYS A 545 9.86 0.04 17.85
C LYS A 545 11.35 0.36 17.93
N GLY A 546 11.64 1.64 18.15
CA GLY A 546 13.00 2.13 18.35
C GLY A 546 13.08 3.47 19.07
N LEU A 547 12.00 4.25 19.15
CA LEU A 547 11.98 5.53 19.90
C LEU A 547 12.36 5.37 21.38
N LEU A 548 11.89 4.30 22.03
CA LEU A 548 12.19 3.96 23.44
C LEU A 548 13.53 3.22 23.62
N LYS A 549 14.07 2.61 22.55
CA LYS A 549 15.36 1.91 22.55
C LYS A 549 16.49 2.74 21.92
N LEU A 550 16.20 3.99 21.55
CA LEU A 550 17.24 5.00 21.33
C LEU A 550 17.92 5.20 22.68
N PRO A 551 19.26 5.11 22.78
CA PRO A 551 19.94 5.36 24.04
C PRO A 551 19.53 6.74 24.55
N GLY A 552 18.88 6.78 25.71
CA GLY A 552 18.26 8.00 26.25
C GLY A 552 16.72 8.05 26.22
N GLY A 553 16.03 6.90 26.27
CA GLY A 553 14.64 6.87 26.74
C GLY A 553 14.56 7.44 28.17
N LEU A 554 13.41 8.05 28.52
CA LEU A 554 13.21 8.61 29.86
C LEU A 554 13.42 7.57 30.97
N GLU A 555 13.08 6.31 30.69
CA GLU A 555 13.29 5.16 31.57
C GLU A 555 14.78 4.85 31.77
N ASP A 556 15.58 4.84 30.69
CA ASP A 556 17.06 4.73 30.73
C ASP A 556 17.68 5.88 31.55
N TRP A 557 17.09 7.08 31.50
CA TRP A 557 17.57 8.26 32.23
C TRP A 557 17.17 8.23 33.70
N VAL A 558 15.98 7.73 34.04
CA VAL A 558 15.52 7.50 35.42
C VAL A 558 16.28 6.35 36.06
N GLU A 559 16.60 5.31 35.29
CA GLU A 559 17.40 4.17 35.74
C GLU A 559 18.86 4.56 35.89
N ARG A 560 19.39 5.43 35.01
CA ARG A 560 20.70 6.05 35.17
C ARG A 560 20.75 7.08 36.29
N GLN A 561 19.69 7.86 36.54
CA GLN A 561 19.58 8.74 37.70
C GLN A 561 19.51 7.94 39.00
N ARG A 562 18.81 6.80 39.03
CA ARG A 562 18.83 5.90 40.20
C ARG A 562 20.19 5.25 40.41
N GLN A 563 20.88 4.89 39.33
CA GLN A 563 22.26 4.39 39.41
C GLN A 563 23.21 5.49 39.87
N GLU A 564 23.12 6.70 39.32
CA GLU A 564 23.89 7.89 39.71
C GLU A 564 23.57 8.31 41.17
N GLU A 565 22.31 8.25 41.63
CA GLU A 565 21.91 8.49 43.03
C GLU A 565 22.44 7.40 43.98
N SER A 566 22.45 6.13 43.53
CA SER A 566 23.03 5.02 44.31
C SER A 566 24.57 5.03 44.32
N GLU A 567 25.19 5.61 43.29
CA GLU A 567 26.64 5.83 43.18
C GLU A 567 27.07 7.09 43.96
N ASP A 568 26.23 8.13 44.05
CA ASP A 568 26.46 9.33 44.88
C ASP A 568 26.30 9.02 46.38
N ASP A 569 25.38 8.12 46.77
CA ASP A 569 25.27 7.65 48.16
C ASP A 569 26.43 6.71 48.57
N SER A 570 27.14 6.14 47.59
CA SER A 570 28.31 5.27 47.82
C SER A 570 29.67 5.92 47.47
N SER A 571 29.68 7.14 46.96
CA SER A 571 30.90 7.92 46.70
C SER A 571 30.61 9.43 46.82
N ALA A 572 30.88 10.13 47.92
CA ALA A 572 32.14 10.32 48.64
C ALA A 572 31.92 11.41 49.76
N PRO A 573 32.86 11.72 50.69
CA PRO A 573 34.19 12.20 50.33
C PRO A 573 35.32 11.70 51.25
N ARG A 574 36.24 10.89 50.69
CA ARG A 574 37.63 10.85 51.15
C ARG A 574 38.56 11.50 50.11
N ARG A 575 38.26 12.77 49.79
CA ARG A 575 39.18 13.65 49.04
C ARG A 575 39.10 15.09 49.58
N SER A 576 39.42 15.24 50.85
CA SER A 576 39.69 16.54 51.48
C SER A 576 40.74 16.40 52.59
N ALA A 577 41.90 15.83 52.28
CA ALA A 577 43.04 15.78 53.20
C ALA A 577 44.41 15.82 52.49
N ARG A 578 44.53 16.57 51.38
CA ARG A 578 45.82 16.75 50.69
C ARG A 578 46.20 18.18 50.30
N LEU A 579 45.56 19.18 50.93
CA LEU A 579 45.91 20.60 50.76
C LEU A 579 45.97 21.37 52.10
N ARG A 580 46.44 20.72 53.17
CA ARG A 580 46.90 21.37 54.40
C ARG A 580 48.11 20.63 54.99
N ALA A 581 49.27 20.76 54.34
CA ALA A 581 50.59 20.55 54.95
C ALA A 581 51.71 20.97 53.99
N ALA A 582 51.52 22.10 53.29
CA ALA A 582 52.58 22.78 52.55
C ALA A 582 52.71 24.20 53.10
N ALA A 583 53.02 24.29 54.38
CA ALA A 583 53.53 25.47 55.08
C ALA A 583 54.11 24.99 56.41
N GLN A 584 55.38 25.32 56.67
CA GLN A 584 56.30 24.74 57.68
C GLN A 584 56.98 23.46 57.15
N GLY A 585 58.29 23.36 56.96
CA GLY A 585 59.40 24.19 57.40
C GLY A 585 60.48 23.28 57.99
N HIS A 586 61.55 23.06 57.21
CA HIS A 586 62.91 22.70 57.63
C HIS A 586 63.26 21.39 58.39
N ALA A 587 64.41 20.87 57.93
CA ALA A 587 65.52 20.27 58.67
C ALA A 587 65.50 18.77 59.04
N GLN A 588 66.41 18.07 58.36
CA GLN A 588 67.47 17.18 58.90
C GLN A 588 67.12 15.81 59.53
N HIS A 589 67.99 14.86 59.14
CA HIS A 589 68.47 13.66 59.85
C HIS A 589 67.66 12.34 59.84
N MET A 590 68.25 11.33 59.16
CA MET A 590 68.33 9.90 59.55
C MET A 590 69.09 9.75 60.89
N PRO A 591 69.16 8.58 61.61
CA PRO A 591 68.65 7.20 61.40
C PRO A 591 68.10 6.48 62.68
N GLY A 592 67.69 5.19 62.56
CA GLY A 592 68.12 4.15 63.51
C GLY A 592 67.15 3.56 64.57
N SER A 593 67.04 2.22 64.51
CA SER A 593 67.05 1.22 65.60
C SER A 593 65.82 0.98 66.52
N PHE A 594 65.35 -0.28 66.43
CA PHE A 594 65.17 -1.28 67.51
C PHE A 594 64.05 -1.17 68.57
N TYR A 595 63.59 -2.38 68.95
CA TYR A 595 62.78 -2.83 70.10
C TYR A 595 61.24 -2.99 69.91
N GLU A 596 60.81 -4.25 69.67
CA GLU A 596 59.79 -4.95 70.50
C GLU A 596 60.33 -5.07 71.95
N PRO A 597 59.57 -5.38 73.04
CA PRO A 597 58.40 -6.26 73.07
C PRO A 597 57.35 -5.97 74.19
N ASP A 598 56.47 -6.96 74.41
CA ASP A 598 55.74 -7.31 75.65
C ASP A 598 54.54 -6.43 76.01
N GLU A 599 53.44 -6.88 76.61
CA GLU A 599 52.87 -8.18 77.04
C GLU A 599 51.45 -7.81 77.56
N ASP A 600 50.52 -8.78 77.61
CA ASP A 600 49.50 -9.02 78.66
C ASP A 600 48.50 -7.88 79.02
N ASP A 601 47.26 -8.09 79.48
CA ASP A 601 46.39 -9.22 79.77
C ASP A 601 44.99 -8.62 80.13
N GLU A 602 44.05 -9.52 80.42
CA GLU A 602 42.81 -9.35 81.23
C GLU A 602 41.54 -8.89 80.49
N ASP A 603 40.60 -9.80 80.19
CA ASP A 603 39.60 -10.48 81.06
C ASP A 603 38.38 -9.56 81.34
N PHE A 604 37.10 -9.95 81.18
CA PHE A 604 36.37 -11.22 81.19
C PHE A 604 35.19 -11.19 80.19
#